data_AF-A0A832J5I7-F1
#
_entry.id   AF-A0A832J5I7-F1
#
_cell.length_a   1.000
_cell.length_b   1.000
_cell.length_c   1.000
_cell.angle_alpha   90.00
_cell.angle_beta   90.00
_cell.angle_gamma   90.00
#
_symmetry.space_group_name_H-M   'P 1'
#
loop_
_entity.id
_entity.type
_entity.pdbx_description
1 polymer ?
#
loop_
_entity_poly.entity_id
_entity_poly.type
_entity_poly.pdbx_seq_one_letter_code
_entity_poly.pdbx_strand_id
1 'polypeptide(L)'
;MSTRDAAENAALASQQNLESLFDGVRVEIEKYFEPERIDLIHRAFLFGAEAHKDQKRKSGEPYITHPLAVAAIMAEMRFDMETVIAAILHDVIEDTPVSKQEITELFGEEVAELVDGVTKLTQISFETKAEA
;
A
#
# COMPACT_ATOMS: atom_id res chain seq x y z
N MET A 1 33.61 17.06 -7.32
CA MET A 1 32.29 16.43 -7.12
C MET A 1 31.37 16.97 -8.19
N SER A 2 31.01 16.11 -9.15
CA SER A 2 30.18 16.50 -10.28
C SER A 2 28.73 16.57 -9.82
N THR A 3 27.93 17.47 -10.41
CA THR A 3 26.48 17.59 -10.13
C THR A 3 25.71 16.28 -10.38
N ARG A 4 26.28 15.38 -11.20
CA ARG A 4 25.76 14.04 -11.49
C ARG A 4 25.85 13.08 -10.29
N ASP A 5 26.91 13.18 -9.50
CA ASP A 5 27.14 12.32 -8.33
C ASP A 5 26.15 12.64 -7.19
N ALA A 6 25.74 13.91 -7.05
CA ALA A 6 24.81 14.34 -5.99
C ALA A 6 23.37 13.87 -6.26
N ALA A 7 22.91 13.91 -7.51
CA ALA A 7 21.57 13.47 -7.89
C ALA A 7 21.39 11.95 -7.73
N GLU A 8 22.42 11.18 -8.08
CA GLU A 8 22.42 9.72 -7.93
C GLU A 8 22.37 9.30 -6.45
N ASN A 9 23.17 9.96 -5.60
CA ASN A 9 23.14 9.73 -4.16
C ASN A 9 21.79 10.11 -3.52
N ALA A 10 21.16 11.20 -3.98
CA ALA A 10 19.85 11.60 -3.49
C ALA A 10 18.75 10.59 -3.87
N ALA A 11 18.76 10.09 -5.11
CA ALA A 11 17.83 9.07 -5.57
C ALA A 11 17.99 7.76 -4.77
N LEU A 12 19.23 7.32 -4.53
CA LEU A 12 19.52 6.14 -3.73
C LEU A 12 19.02 6.27 -2.29
N ALA A 13 19.22 7.44 -1.67
CA ALA A 13 18.72 7.72 -0.32
C ALA A 13 17.19 7.75 -0.27
N SER A 14 16.52 8.30 -1.29
CA SER A 14 15.06 8.27 -1.40
C SER A 14 14.51 6.86 -1.57
N GLN A 15 15.16 6.03 -2.41
CA GLN A 15 14.79 4.62 -2.56
C GLN A 15 14.98 3.83 -1.26
N GLN A 16 16.11 4.04 -0.58
CA GLN A 16 16.37 3.38 0.70
C GLN A 16 15.37 3.81 1.79
N ASN A 17 14.99 5.09 1.81
CA ASN A 17 13.94 5.58 2.70
C ASN A 17 12.58 4.94 2.39
N LEU A 18 12.23 4.78 1.11
CA LEU A 18 10.98 4.14 0.72
C LEU A 18 10.95 2.67 1.15
N GLU A 19 11.99 1.91 0.85
CA GLU A 19 12.09 0.49 1.24
C GLU A 19 11.98 0.29 2.76
N SER A 20 12.57 1.18 3.56
CA SER A 20 12.49 1.10 5.03
C SER A 20 11.07 1.23 5.59
N LEU A 21 10.13 1.82 4.83
CA LEU A 21 8.73 1.88 5.25
C LEU A 21 8.07 0.50 5.21
N PHE A 22 8.53 -0.40 4.33
CA PHE A 22 7.95 -1.73 4.17
C PHE A 22 8.46 -2.74 5.21
N ASP A 23 9.56 -2.43 5.91
CA ASP A 23 10.21 -3.36 6.87
C ASP A 23 9.25 -3.90 7.92
N GLY A 24 8.34 -3.07 8.43
CA GLY A 24 7.35 -3.48 9.43
C GLY A 24 6.39 -4.57 8.92
N VAL A 25 6.02 -4.51 7.64
CA VAL A 25 5.20 -5.56 7.01
C VAL A 25 6.09 -6.76 6.67
N ARG A 26 7.26 -6.52 6.07
CA ARG A 26 8.24 -7.54 5.63
C ARG A 26 8.58 -8.53 6.74
N VAL A 27 8.96 -8.00 7.91
CA VAL A 27 9.35 -8.81 9.08
C VAL A 27 8.23 -9.77 9.50
N GLU A 28 6.97 -9.36 9.41
CA GLU A 28 5.84 -10.20 9.79
C GLU A 28 5.54 -11.26 8.72
N ILE A 29 5.49 -10.87 7.44
CA ILE A 29 5.16 -11.79 6.34
C ILE A 29 6.23 -12.86 6.10
N GLU A 30 7.51 -12.56 6.34
CA GLU A 30 8.62 -13.52 6.24
C GLU A 30 8.49 -14.69 7.23
N LYS A 31 7.67 -14.55 8.29
CA LYS A 31 7.45 -15.61 9.27
C LYS A 31 6.54 -16.73 8.74
N TYR A 32 5.76 -16.48 7.68
CA TYR A 32 4.71 -17.42 7.26
C TYR A 32 4.39 -17.47 5.76
N PHE A 33 5.05 -16.67 4.92
CA PHE A 33 4.94 -16.76 3.47
C PHE A 33 6.25 -17.17 2.80
N GLU A 34 6.11 -17.86 1.67
CA GLU A 34 7.22 -18.18 0.76
C GLU A 34 7.67 -16.92 -0.02
N PRO A 35 8.94 -16.87 -0.48
CA PRO A 35 9.50 -15.70 -1.17
C PRO A 35 8.65 -15.15 -2.34
N GLU A 36 8.04 -16.03 -3.15
CA GLU A 36 7.25 -15.59 -4.31
C GLU A 36 6.00 -14.81 -3.91
N ARG A 37 5.43 -15.11 -2.74
CA ARG A 37 4.30 -14.37 -2.17
C ARG A 37 4.74 -13.03 -1.61
N ILE A 38 5.89 -13.01 -0.94
CA ILE A 38 6.50 -11.78 -0.42
C ILE A 38 6.79 -10.81 -1.58
N ASP A 39 7.27 -11.31 -2.72
CA ASP A 39 7.51 -10.50 -3.91
C ASP A 39 6.22 -9.89 -4.48
N LEU A 40 5.08 -10.60 -4.41
CA LEU A 40 3.79 -10.02 -4.83
C LEU A 40 3.32 -8.93 -3.85
N ILE A 41 3.48 -9.14 -2.55
CA ILE A 41 3.14 -8.13 -1.52
C ILE A 41 4.03 -6.89 -1.67
N HIS A 42 5.33 -7.06 -1.92
CA HIS A 42 6.26 -5.96 -2.15
C HIS A 42 5.89 -5.16 -3.41
N ARG A 43 5.49 -5.83 -4.50
CA ARG A 43 4.97 -5.15 -5.69
C ARG A 43 3.72 -4.32 -5.40
N ALA A 44 2.82 -4.81 -4.56
CA ALA A 44 1.65 -4.04 -4.12
C ALA A 44 2.05 -2.79 -3.32
N PHE A 45 3.03 -2.92 -2.44
CA PHE A 45 3.60 -1.77 -1.72
C PHE A 45 4.15 -0.72 -2.69
N LEU A 46 4.99 -1.11 -3.65
CA LEU A 46 5.55 -0.16 -4.62
C LEU A 46 4.47 0.51 -5.46
N PHE A 47 3.45 -0.25 -5.88
CA PHE A 47 2.31 0.27 -6.62
C PHE A 47 1.50 1.29 -5.81
N GLY A 48 1.14 0.96 -4.56
CA GLY A 48 0.44 1.88 -3.67
C GLY A 48 1.27 3.13 -3.34
N ALA A 49 2.58 2.96 -3.13
CA ALA A 49 3.49 4.09 -2.89
C ALA A 49 3.53 5.06 -4.07
N GLU A 50 3.58 4.54 -5.30
CA GLU A 50 3.55 5.36 -6.52
C GLU A 50 2.18 6.04 -6.71
N ALA A 51 1.08 5.30 -6.49
CA ALA A 51 -0.28 5.84 -6.61
C ALA A 51 -0.51 7.03 -5.65
N HIS A 52 0.05 6.96 -4.43
CA HIS A 52 -0.06 8.01 -3.41
C HIS A 52 1.16 8.93 -3.31
N LYS A 53 2.07 8.97 -4.30
CA LYS A 53 3.36 9.69 -4.18
C LYS A 53 3.25 11.18 -3.87
N ASP A 54 2.18 11.82 -4.35
CA ASP A 54 1.92 13.26 -4.17
C ASP A 54 1.06 13.53 -2.93
N GLN A 55 0.65 12.49 -2.21
CA GLN A 55 -0.21 12.57 -1.05
C GLN A 55 0.58 12.46 0.26
N LYS A 56 0.12 13.19 1.27
CA LYS A 56 0.72 13.18 2.61
C LYS A 56 -0.35 13.03 3.67
N ARG A 57 0.01 12.38 4.76
CA ARG A 57 -0.80 12.37 5.98
C ARG A 57 -0.83 13.76 6.61
N LYS A 58 -1.81 13.99 7.50
CA LYS A 58 -1.87 15.23 8.32
C LYS A 58 -0.61 15.44 9.17
N SER A 59 0.13 14.37 9.49
CA SER A 59 1.43 14.41 10.17
C SER A 59 2.58 14.93 9.28
N GLY A 60 2.40 14.98 7.96
CA GLY A 60 3.42 15.36 6.98
C GLY A 60 4.19 14.18 6.36
N GLU A 61 3.97 12.96 6.86
CA GLU A 61 4.56 11.72 6.31
C GLU A 61 3.94 11.34 4.95
N PRO A 62 4.65 10.54 4.12
CA PRO A 62 4.06 9.95 2.92
C PRO A 62 2.77 9.21 3.24
N TYR A 63 1.74 9.31 2.39
CA TYR A 63 0.45 8.69 2.67
C TYR A 63 0.52 7.17 2.84
N ILE A 64 1.40 6.51 2.06
CA ILE A 64 1.60 5.05 2.08
C ILE A 64 1.92 4.48 3.48
N THR A 65 2.37 5.30 4.43
CA THR A 65 2.59 4.84 5.82
C THR A 65 1.29 4.44 6.53
N HIS A 66 0.14 4.99 6.13
CA HIS A 66 -1.17 4.59 6.66
C HIS A 66 -1.57 3.17 6.21
N PRO A 67 -1.66 2.86 4.91
CA PRO A 67 -1.95 1.50 4.46
C PRO A 67 -0.94 0.46 4.98
N LEU A 68 0.35 0.81 5.08
CA LEU A 68 1.37 -0.09 5.64
C LEU A 68 1.16 -0.40 7.12
N ALA A 69 0.70 0.57 7.92
CA ALA A 69 0.39 0.32 9.33
C ALA A 69 -0.78 -0.68 9.48
N VAL A 70 -1.80 -0.58 8.62
CA VAL A 70 -2.91 -1.54 8.60
C VAL A 70 -2.44 -2.93 8.14
N ALA A 71 -1.63 -2.99 7.08
CA ALA A 71 -1.08 -4.23 6.56
C ALA A 71 -0.18 -4.95 7.58
N ALA A 72 0.60 -4.20 8.36
CA ALA A 72 1.44 -4.78 9.42
C ALA A 72 0.59 -5.47 10.51
N ILE A 73 -0.52 -4.86 10.91
CA ILE A 73 -1.46 -5.48 11.88
C ILE A 73 -2.07 -6.76 11.30
N MET A 74 -2.49 -6.74 10.04
CA MET A 74 -3.03 -7.93 9.39
C MET A 74 -2.00 -9.05 9.25
N ALA A 75 -0.74 -8.71 8.95
CA ALA A 75 0.36 -9.66 8.88
C ALA A 75 0.70 -10.26 10.25
N GLU A 76 0.70 -9.45 11.32
CA GLU A 76 0.89 -9.92 12.71
C GLU A 76 -0.22 -10.93 13.10
N MET A 77 -1.45 -10.69 12.64
CA MET A 77 -2.59 -11.60 12.82
C MET A 77 -2.57 -12.81 11.86
N ARG A 78 -1.57 -12.91 10.97
CA ARG A 78 -1.37 -13.99 9.99
C ARG A 78 -2.53 -14.16 8.99
N PHE A 79 -3.10 -13.05 8.53
CA PHE A 79 -4.03 -13.09 7.40
C PHE A 79 -3.33 -13.56 6.11
N ASP A 80 -4.15 -14.01 5.15
CA ASP A 80 -3.71 -14.44 3.83
C ASP A 80 -3.14 -13.29 2.98
N MET A 81 -2.49 -13.66 1.88
CA MET A 81 -1.69 -12.75 1.07
C MET A 81 -2.58 -11.70 0.42
N GLU A 82 -3.73 -12.13 -0.07
CA GLU A 82 -4.75 -11.33 -0.72
C GLU A 82 -5.27 -10.23 0.21
N THR A 83 -5.54 -10.56 1.49
CA THR A 83 -5.94 -9.59 2.51
C THR A 83 -4.83 -8.59 2.82
N VAL A 84 -3.57 -9.03 2.95
CA VAL A 84 -2.44 -8.12 3.20
C VAL A 84 -2.24 -7.17 2.02
N ILE A 85 -2.34 -7.67 0.78
CA ILE A 85 -2.29 -6.83 -0.43
C ILE A 85 -3.46 -5.84 -0.45
N ALA A 86 -4.67 -6.30 -0.18
CA ALA A 86 -5.85 -5.43 -0.14
C ALA A 86 -5.70 -4.33 0.92
N ALA A 87 -5.11 -4.63 2.08
CA ALA A 87 -4.83 -3.62 3.10
C ALA A 87 -3.83 -2.55 2.64
N ILE A 88 -2.80 -2.94 1.88
CA ILE A 88 -1.84 -2.00 1.28
C ILE A 88 -2.53 -1.09 0.24
N LEU A 89 -3.53 -1.62 -0.47
CA LEU A 89 -4.18 -0.95 -1.60
C LEU A 89 -5.55 -0.34 -1.26
N HIS A 90 -6.03 -0.43 -0.01
CA HIS A 90 -7.46 -0.21 0.30
C HIS A 90 -7.98 1.19 -0.07
N ASP A 91 -7.13 2.22 0.00
CA ASP A 91 -7.49 3.60 -0.34
C ASP A 91 -7.17 3.97 -1.80
N VAL A 92 -6.53 3.06 -2.56
CA VAL A 92 -6.00 3.39 -3.89
C VAL A 92 -7.12 3.70 -4.90
N ILE A 93 -8.23 2.95 -4.86
CA ILE A 93 -9.40 3.23 -5.73
C ILE A 93 -10.11 4.52 -5.29
N GLU A 94 -10.13 4.82 -4.00
CA GLU A 94 -10.86 5.97 -3.44
C GLU A 94 -10.12 7.30 -3.67
N ASP A 95 -8.82 7.30 -3.43
CA ASP A 95 -8.01 8.52 -3.34
C ASP A 95 -7.11 8.77 -4.56
N THR A 96 -7.09 7.86 -5.54
CA THR A 96 -6.21 7.96 -6.72
C THR A 96 -6.95 7.66 -8.02
N PRO A 97 -6.38 7.97 -9.20
CA PRO A 97 -6.99 7.63 -10.49
C PRO A 97 -6.98 6.14 -10.85
N VAL A 98 -6.36 5.28 -10.03
CA VAL A 98 -6.25 3.84 -10.28
C VAL A 98 -7.64 3.20 -10.27
N SER A 99 -7.91 2.41 -11.30
CA SER A 99 -9.16 1.66 -11.46
C SER A 99 -9.11 0.27 -10.82
N LYS A 100 -10.28 -0.26 -10.48
CA LYS A 100 -10.45 -1.68 -10.08
C LYS A 100 -9.85 -2.63 -11.11
N GLN A 101 -10.01 -2.33 -12.40
CA GLN A 101 -9.51 -3.15 -13.49
C GLN A 101 -7.97 -3.25 -13.47
N GLU A 102 -7.27 -2.14 -13.21
CA GLU A 102 -5.80 -2.15 -13.07
C GLU A 102 -5.36 -3.05 -11.90
N ILE A 103 -6.07 -3.00 -10.77
CA ILE A 103 -5.78 -3.88 -9.63
C ILE A 103 -6.05 -5.35 -10.00
N THR A 104 -7.13 -5.64 -10.71
CA THR A 104 -7.43 -7.00 -11.20
C THR A 104 -6.33 -7.54 -12.11
N GLU A 105 -5.83 -6.73 -13.04
CA GLU A 105 -4.78 -7.12 -13.98
C GLU A 105 -3.42 -7.38 -13.30
N LEU A 106 -3.10 -6.62 -12.25
CA LEU A 106 -1.81 -6.70 -11.55
C LEU A 106 -1.78 -7.71 -10.40
N PHE A 107 -2.88 -7.83 -9.65
CA PHE A 107 -2.93 -8.55 -8.37
C PHE A 107 -4.05 -9.60 -8.31
N GLY A 108 -4.91 -9.68 -9.32
CA GLY A 108 -5.99 -10.66 -9.42
C GLY A 108 -7.36 -10.14 -8.97
N GLU A 109 -8.39 -10.89 -9.36
CA GLU A 109 -9.81 -10.53 -9.12
C GLU A 109 -10.14 -10.47 -7.63
N GLU A 110 -9.66 -11.42 -6.83
CA GLU A 110 -9.93 -11.49 -5.39
C GLU A 110 -9.44 -10.23 -4.64
N VAL A 111 -8.22 -9.78 -4.91
CA VAL A 111 -7.68 -8.53 -4.33
C VAL A 111 -8.52 -7.33 -4.77
N ALA A 112 -8.89 -7.26 -6.04
CA ALA A 112 -9.68 -6.15 -6.56
C ALA A 112 -11.08 -6.08 -5.93
N GLU A 113 -11.72 -7.21 -5.67
CA GLU A 113 -13.00 -7.27 -4.96
C GLU A 113 -12.87 -6.86 -3.49
N LEU A 114 -11.79 -7.26 -2.80
CA LEU A 114 -11.53 -6.83 -1.42
C LEU A 114 -11.33 -5.32 -1.31
N VAL A 115 -10.52 -4.73 -2.18
CA VAL A 115 -10.27 -3.28 -2.20
C VAL A 115 -11.56 -2.52 -2.49
N ASP A 116 -12.27 -2.88 -3.56
CA ASP A 116 -13.55 -2.26 -3.94
C ASP A 116 -14.61 -2.40 -2.83
N GLY A 117 -14.64 -3.55 -2.16
CA GLY A 117 -15.53 -3.79 -1.01
C GLY A 117 -15.26 -2.84 0.14
N VAL A 118 -14.00 -2.64 0.54
CA VAL A 118 -13.62 -1.74 1.64
C VAL A 118 -13.94 -0.28 1.28
N THR A 119 -13.61 0.17 0.06
CA THR A 119 -13.96 1.53 -0.43
C THR A 119 -15.46 1.80 -0.33
N LYS A 120 -16.31 0.85 -0.74
CA LYS A 120 -17.77 1.00 -0.67
C LYS A 120 -18.30 1.06 0.76
N LEU A 121 -17.74 0.28 1.68
CA LEU A 121 -18.12 0.31 3.09
C LEU A 121 -17.80 1.67 3.73
N THR A 122 -16.67 2.27 3.37
CA THR A 122 -16.28 3.61 3.77
C THR A 122 -17.34 4.63 3.34
N GLN A 123 -17.76 4.60 2.07
CA GLN A 123 -18.77 5.52 1.53
C GLN A 123 -20.12 5.43 2.25
N ILE A 124 -20.63 4.21 2.54
CA ILE A 124 -21.89 4.01 3.26
C ILE A 124 -21.83 4.61 4.68
N SER A 125 -20.69 4.49 5.37
CA SER A 125 -20.50 5.06 6.70
C SER A 125 -20.58 6.59 6.73
N PHE A 126 -20.22 7.25 5.62
CA PHE A 126 -20.30 8.70 5.50
C PHE A 126 -21.72 9.19 5.19
N GLU A 127 -22.45 8.51 4.32
CA GLU A 127 -23.84 8.86 3.99
C GLU A 127 -24.73 8.86 5.24
N THR A 128 -24.62 7.84 6.09
CA THR A 128 -25.40 7.73 7.34
C THR A 128 -25.10 8.82 8.38
N LYS A 129 -23.92 9.44 8.35
CA LYS A 129 -23.56 10.56 9.26
C LYS A 129 -23.98 11.93 8.74
N ALA A 130 -24.16 12.08 7.43
CA ALA A 130 -24.61 13.32 6.81
C ALA A 130 -26.13 13.54 6.97
N GLU A 131 -26.89 12.48 7.30
CA GLU A 131 -28.34 12.50 7.48
C GLU A 131 -28.80 12.55 8.95
N ALA A 132 -27.89 12.72 9.91
CA ALA A 132 -28.17 12.71 11.35
C ALA A 132 -28.06 14.08 12.03
#